data_AF-F9P9I9-F1
#
_entry.id   AF-F9P9I9-F1
#
_cell.length_a   1.000
_cell.length_b   1.000
_cell.length_c   1.000
_cell.angle_alpha   90.00
_cell.angle_beta   90.00
_cell.angle_gamma   90.00
#
_symmetry.space_group_name_H-M   'P 1'
#
loop_
_entity.id
_entity.type
_entity.pdbx_description
1 polymer ?
#
loop_
_entity_poly.entity_id
_entity_poly.type
_entity_poly.pdbx_seq_one_letter_code
_entity_poly.pdbx_strand_id
1 'polypeptide(L)'
;MPTGYAQNFLIKKNLAKEATAAAIGELRGKQKSEEKAHAEMLAEAQAIKEKLEAESTIVEFTEKVGPDGRTFGSITNKKLLKNYKSNLELRLIND
;
A
#
# COMPACT_ATOMS: atom_id res chain seq x y z
N MET A 1 -15.53 -23.77 -20.81
CA MET A 1 -14.51 -23.89 -21.87
C MET A 1 -14.73 -25.19 -22.62
N PRO A 2 -14.66 -25.23 -23.96
CA PRO A 2 -14.69 -26.49 -24.71
C PRO A 2 -13.49 -27.35 -24.33
N THR A 3 -13.71 -28.65 -24.10
CA THR A 3 -12.67 -29.63 -23.72
C THR A 3 -11.48 -29.65 -24.69
N GLY A 4 -11.73 -29.49 -25.99
CA GLY A 4 -10.68 -29.45 -27.01
C GLY A 4 -9.71 -28.27 -26.88
N TYR A 5 -10.17 -27.10 -26.42
CA TYR A 5 -9.30 -25.93 -26.21
C TYR A 5 -8.41 -26.11 -24.98
N ALA A 6 -8.95 -26.73 -23.92
CA ALA A 6 -8.18 -27.05 -22.72
C ALA A 6 -7.05 -28.06 -23.01
N GLN A 7 -7.32 -29.17 -23.70
CA GLN A 7 -6.31 -30.18 -23.98
C GLN A 7 -5.30 -29.77 -25.06
N ASN A 8 -5.77 -29.27 -26.22
CA ASN A 8 -4.89 -29.05 -27.38
C ASN A 8 -4.08 -27.74 -27.31
N PHE A 9 -4.55 -26.76 -26.56
CA PHE A 9 -3.92 -25.44 -26.48
C PHE A 9 -3.43 -25.12 -25.07
N LEU A 10 -4.31 -25.15 -24.07
CA LEU A 10 -3.95 -24.70 -22.72
C LEU A 10 -2.98 -25.66 -22.00
N ILE A 11 -3.29 -26.96 -21.98
CA ILE A 11 -2.44 -27.97 -21.34
C ILE A 11 -1.17 -28.19 -22.18
N LYS A 12 -1.28 -28.32 -23.49
CA LYS A 12 -0.13 -28.52 -24.39
C LYS A 12 0.88 -27.35 -24.35
N LYS A 13 0.42 -26.12 -24.11
CA LYS A 13 1.29 -24.94 -23.94
C LYS A 13 1.67 -24.64 -22.48
N ASN A 14 1.34 -25.52 -21.53
CA ASN A 14 1.56 -25.32 -20.09
C ASN A 14 0.90 -24.03 -19.53
N LEU A 15 -0.15 -23.53 -20.17
CA LEU A 15 -0.89 -22.33 -19.76
C LEU A 15 -1.98 -22.63 -18.74
N ALA A 16 -2.37 -23.90 -18.59
CA ALA A 16 -3.32 -24.33 -17.56
C ALA A 16 -2.96 -25.72 -17.04
N LYS A 17 -3.30 -25.96 -15.77
CA LYS A 17 -3.17 -27.26 -15.11
C LYS A 17 -4.57 -27.85 -14.92
N GLU A 18 -4.71 -29.15 -15.08
CA GLU A 18 -5.98 -29.84 -14.86
C GLU A 18 -6.42 -29.68 -13.40
N ALA A 19 -7.70 -29.39 -13.18
CA ALA A 19 -8.29 -29.17 -11.85
C ALA A 19 -8.47 -30.51 -11.11
N THR A 20 -7.38 -31.22 -10.88
CA THR A 20 -7.33 -32.42 -10.05
C THR A 20 -7.50 -32.05 -8.59
N ALA A 21 -7.99 -32.98 -7.76
CA ALA A 21 -8.16 -32.74 -6.32
C ALA A 21 -6.87 -32.24 -5.64
N ALA A 22 -5.71 -32.73 -6.09
CA ALA A 22 -4.40 -32.28 -5.64
C ALA A 22 -4.09 -30.83 -6.07
N ALA A 23 -4.27 -30.48 -7.35
CA ALA A 23 -4.03 -29.13 -7.85
C ALA A 23 -4.98 -28.09 -7.22
N ILE A 24 -6.23 -28.47 -6.94
CA ILE A 24 -7.18 -27.63 -6.20
C ILE A 24 -6.73 -27.45 -4.74
N GLY A 25 -6.21 -28.50 -4.11
CA GLY A 25 -5.64 -28.43 -2.75
C GLY A 25 -4.44 -27.48 -2.67
N GLU A 26 -3.50 -27.58 -3.61
CA GLU A 26 -2.35 -26.68 -3.73
C GLU A 26 -2.79 -25.23 -3.95
N LEU A 27 -3.75 -25.00 -4.85
CA LEU A 27 -4.29 -23.66 -5.13
C LEU A 27 -4.94 -23.06 -3.88
N ARG A 28 -5.76 -23.83 -3.15
CA ARG A 28 -6.39 -23.40 -1.91
C ARG A 28 -5.37 -23.09 -0.82
N GLY A 29 -4.29 -23.87 -0.73
CA GLY A 29 -3.19 -23.61 0.21
C GLY A 29 -2.50 -22.28 -0.08
N LYS A 30 -2.19 -22.01 -1.36
CA LYS A 30 -1.62 -20.73 -1.79
C LYS A 30 -2.56 -19.56 -1.54
N GLN A 31 -3.82 -19.68 -1.94
CA GLN A 31 -4.83 -18.63 -1.72
C GLN A 31 -5.01 -18.30 -0.24
N LYS A 32 -5.07 -19.31 0.65
CA LYS A 32 -5.16 -19.06 2.10
C LYS A 32 -3.92 -18.36 2.66
N SER A 33 -2.73 -18.64 2.14
CA SER A 33 -1.51 -17.96 2.55
C SER A 33 -1.50 -16.51 2.06
N GLU A 34 -1.92 -16.29 0.81
CA GLU A 34 -2.02 -14.96 0.20
C GLU A 34 -3.09 -14.10 0.89
N GLU A 35 -4.25 -14.68 1.24
CA GLU A 35 -5.31 -14.01 2.01
C GLU A 35 -4.82 -13.60 3.40
N LYS A 36 -4.07 -14.46 4.09
CA LYS A 36 -3.48 -14.11 5.39
C LYS A 36 -2.47 -12.98 5.26
N ALA A 37 -1.56 -13.05 4.28
CA ALA A 37 -0.59 -12.00 4.03
C ALA A 37 -1.28 -10.67 3.65
N HIS A 38 -2.34 -10.73 2.84
CA HIS A 38 -3.14 -9.56 2.50
C HIS A 38 -3.87 -8.97 3.71
N ALA A 39 -4.41 -9.82 4.60
CA ALA A 39 -5.07 -9.37 5.82
C ALA A 39 -4.08 -8.68 6.77
N GLU A 40 -2.87 -9.23 6.91
CA GLU A 40 -1.79 -8.62 7.70
C GLU A 40 -1.36 -7.27 7.10
N MET A 41 -1.13 -7.19 5.79
CA MET A 41 -0.82 -5.92 5.12
C MET A 41 -1.94 -4.88 5.27
N LEU A 42 -3.20 -5.31 5.19
CA LEU A 42 -4.34 -4.42 5.38
C LEU A 42 -4.42 -3.93 6.82
N ALA A 43 -4.18 -4.78 7.81
CA ALA A 43 -4.15 -4.40 9.21
C ALA A 43 -3.00 -3.41 9.50
N GLU A 44 -1.81 -3.66 8.96
CA GLU A 44 -0.68 -2.73 9.06
C GLU A 44 -0.99 -1.38 8.40
N ALA A 45 -1.58 -1.40 7.20
CA ALA A 45 -1.98 -0.18 6.50
C ALA A 45 -3.05 0.61 7.25
N GLN A 46 -4.01 -0.07 7.89
CA GLN A 46 -5.02 0.55 8.74
C GLN A 46 -4.39 1.15 10.00
N ALA A 47 -3.48 0.44 10.67
CA ALA A 47 -2.77 0.96 11.83
C ALA A 47 -1.90 2.18 11.48
N ILE A 48 -1.28 2.19 10.30
CA ILE A 48 -0.55 3.35 9.77
C ILE A 48 -1.52 4.51 9.51
N LYS A 49 -2.66 4.23 8.86
CA LYS A 49 -3.69 5.25 8.61
C LYS A 49 -4.17 5.91 9.89
N GLU A 50 -4.50 5.14 10.92
CA GLU A 50 -4.93 5.67 12.22
C GLU A 50 -3.85 6.54 12.88
N LYS A 51 -2.57 6.14 12.78
CA LYS A 51 -1.44 6.96 13.27
C LYS A 51 -1.28 8.27 12.51
N LEU A 52 -1.54 8.27 11.20
CA LEU A 52 -1.49 9.48 10.36
C LEU A 52 -2.73 10.38 10.54
N GLU A 53 -3.89 9.81 10.84
CA GLU A 53 -5.13 10.56 11.10
C GLU A 53 -5.19 11.14 12.52
N ALA A 54 -4.39 10.61 13.46
CA ALA A 54 -4.24 11.20 14.77
C ALA A 54 -3.81 12.68 14.65
N GLU A 55 -4.47 13.56 15.39
CA GLU A 55 -4.24 15.02 15.43
C GLU A 55 -2.78 15.40 15.79
N SER A 56 -1.97 14.44 16.22
CA SER A 56 -0.53 14.60 16.40
C SER A 56 0.25 14.82 15.10
N THR A 57 -0.34 14.46 13.94
CA THR A 57 0.29 14.47 12.60
C THR A 57 -0.08 15.72 11.78
N ILE A 58 -0.62 16.78 12.41
CA ILE A 58 -0.85 18.05 11.71
C ILE A 58 0.50 18.73 11.47
N VAL A 59 0.99 18.68 10.22
CA VAL A 59 2.22 19.34 9.82
C VAL A 59 1.91 20.74 9.29
N GLU A 60 2.24 21.76 10.08
CA GLU A 60 2.12 23.15 9.66
C GLU A 60 3.30 23.54 8.75
N PHE A 61 2.97 24.17 7.62
CA PHE A 61 3.96 24.70 6.67
C PHE A 61 3.91 26.22 6.69
N THR A 62 4.93 26.85 7.27
CA THR A 62 5.12 28.30 7.17
C THR A 62 6.08 28.61 6.02
N GLU A 63 5.55 28.82 4.81
CA GLU A 63 6.35 29.25 3.65
C GLU A 63 6.01 30.70 3.27
N LYS A 64 7.00 31.41 2.73
CA LYS A 64 6.80 32.79 2.27
C LYS A 64 5.87 32.78 1.06
N VAL A 65 4.78 33.53 1.18
CA VAL A 65 3.79 33.71 0.11
C VAL A 65 4.06 35.04 -0.57
N GLY A 66 3.99 35.07 -1.90
CA GLY A 66 4.06 36.30 -2.66
C GLY A 66 2.85 37.20 -2.41
N PRO A 67 2.93 38.48 -2.79
CA PRO A 67 1.83 39.44 -2.64
C PRO A 67 0.54 39.00 -3.36
N ASP A 68 0.67 38.10 -4.33
CA ASP A 68 -0.42 37.52 -5.14
C ASP A 68 -0.98 36.21 -4.57
N GLY A 69 -0.64 35.85 -3.33
CA GLY A 69 -1.12 34.63 -2.65
C GLY A 69 -0.49 33.32 -3.14
N ARG A 70 0.48 33.38 -4.07
CA ARG A 70 1.22 32.21 -4.59
C ARG A 70 2.48 31.94 -3.76
N THR A 71 2.75 30.68 -3.45
CA THR A 71 3.98 30.27 -2.74
C THR A 71 5.22 30.49 -3.60
N PHE A 72 6.32 30.95 -3.00
CA PHE A 72 7.62 31.03 -3.69
C PHE A 72 8.25 29.63 -3.81
N GLY A 73 7.72 28.85 -4.75
CA GLY A 73 8.20 27.51 -5.07
C GLY A 73 7.22 26.40 -4.70
N SER A 74 7.64 25.17 -5.00
CA SER A 74 6.84 23.96 -4.81
C SER A 74 7.12 23.31 -3.45
N ILE A 75 6.07 22.82 -2.81
CA ILE A 75 6.19 21.89 -1.69
C ILE A 75 6.50 20.51 -2.26
N THR A 76 7.77 20.10 -2.18
CA THR A 76 8.23 18.78 -2.66
C THR A 76 8.10 17.73 -1.54
N ASN A 77 7.97 16.45 -1.90
CA ASN A 77 7.97 15.32 -0.93
C ASN A 77 9.11 15.39 0.10
N LYS A 78 10.29 15.87 -0.29
CA LYS A 78 11.42 16.06 0.65
C LYS A 78 11.13 17.08 1.75
N LYS A 79 10.42 18.18 1.42
CA LYS A 79 10.02 19.22 2.39
C LYS A 79 8.92 18.71 3.32
N LEU A 80 7.98 17.93 2.81
CA LEU A 80 6.93 17.27 3.61
C LEU A 80 7.56 16.37 4.67
N LEU A 81 8.46 15.46 4.28
CA LEU A 81 9.13 14.54 5.20
C LEU A 81 10.00 15.26 6.24
N LYS A 82 10.70 16.34 5.83
CA LYS A 82 11.55 17.12 6.74
C LYS A 82 10.70 17.83 7.80
N ASN A 83 9.61 18.49 7.41
CA ASN A 83 8.73 19.16 8.37
C ASN A 83 7.99 18.17 9.27
N TYR A 84 7.54 17.03 8.74
CA TYR A 84 6.93 15.99 9.56
C TYR A 84 7.86 15.53 10.68
N LYS A 85 9.13 15.21 10.37
CA LYS A 85 10.13 14.84 11.39
C LYS A 85 10.39 15.97 12.38
N SER A 86 10.60 17.19 11.89
CA SER A 86 10.89 18.34 12.75
C SER A 86 9.73 18.68 13.68
N ASN A 87 8.48 18.55 13.23
CA ASN A 87 7.30 18.80 14.05
C ASN A 87 7.14 17.73 15.15
N LEU A 88 7.40 16.46 14.81
CA LEU A 88 7.41 15.35 15.77
C LEU A 88 8.49 15.53 16.86
N GLU A 89 9.69 15.96 16.46
CA GLU A 89 10.79 16.29 17.39
C GLU A 89 10.44 17.48 18.29
N LEU A 90 9.79 18.52 17.75
CA LEU A 90 9.36 19.69 18.53
C LEU A 90 8.27 19.33 19.56
N ARG A 91 7.38 18.39 19.28
CA ARG A 91 6.36 17.94 20.24
C ARG A 91 6.96 17.13 21.39
N LEU A 92 7.93 16.26 21.10
CA LEU A 92 8.62 15.46 22.13
C LEU A 92 9.47 16.28 23.11
N ILE A 93 9.85 17.51 22.76
CA ILE A 93 10.62 18.42 23.64
C ILE A 93 9.68 19.25 24.54
N ASN A 94 8.40 19.38 24.18
CA ASN A 94 7.43 20.21 24.87
C ASN A 94 6.46 19.41 25.79
N ASP A 95 6.61 18.08 25.86
CA ASP A 95 5.97 17.20 26.85
C ASP A 95 6.93 16.91 28.03
#